data_AF-A0A960KB02-F1
#
_entry.id   AF-A0A960KB02-F1
#
_cell.length_a   1.000
_cell.length_b   1.000
_cell.length_c   1.000
_cell.angle_alpha   90.00
_cell.angle_beta   90.00
_cell.angle_gamma   90.00
#
_symmetry.space_group_name_H-M   'P 1'
#
loop_
_entity.id
_entity.type
_entity.pdbx_description
1 polymer ?
#
loop_
_entity_poly.entity_id
_entity_poly.type
_entity_poly.pdbx_seq_one_letter_code
_entity_poly.pdbx_strand_id
1 'polypeptide(L)'
;MTKRAARAIDRRLGTSRAARSAVDKVFPDHWSFLLGEIALYSFIVLLLTGIFLTIWFKPSMAEIEYEGTYQLMRGLPMSEAFASTLALSFDIRGGLLVRQIHH
;
A
#
# COMPACT_ATOMS: atom_id res chain seq x y z
N MET A 1 14.21 24.84 18.77
CA MET A 1 13.69 23.55 19.28
C MET A 1 14.44 22.33 18.72
N THR A 2 14.74 22.29 17.42
CA THR A 2 15.38 21.17 16.70
C THR A 2 16.73 20.70 17.25
N LYS A 3 17.67 21.60 17.58
CA LYS A 3 19.02 21.23 18.07
C LYS A 3 19.03 20.51 19.42
N ARG A 4 18.04 20.74 20.28
CA ARG A 4 17.92 20.04 21.59
C ARG A 4 17.43 18.61 21.39
N ALA A 5 16.42 18.40 20.55
CA ALA A 5 15.91 17.07 20.21
C ALA A 5 16.98 16.22 19.50
N ALA A 6 17.70 16.80 18.54
CA ALA A 6 18.79 16.11 17.83
C ALA A 6 19.90 15.64 18.80
N ARG A 7 20.33 16.50 19.73
CA ARG A 7 21.31 16.11 20.77
C ARG A 7 20.80 15.05 21.74
N ALA A 8 19.49 15.06 22.05
CA ALA A 8 18.89 14.04 22.92
C ALA A 8 18.84 12.66 22.25
N ILE A 9 18.54 12.63 20.95
CA ILE A 9 18.54 11.39 20.14
C ILE A 9 19.96 10.86 19.97
N ASP A 10 20.91 11.72 19.59
CA ASP A 10 22.30 11.33 19.36
C ASP A 10 22.97 10.82 20.65
N ARG A 11 22.70 11.44 21.81
CA ARG A 11 23.20 10.95 23.11
C ARG A 11 22.68 9.55 23.48
N ARG A 12 21.51 9.14 22.96
CA ARG A 12 20.89 7.85 23.28
C ARG A 12 21.25 6.75 22.29
N LEU A 13 21.39 7.10 21.01
CA LEU A 13 21.53 6.13 19.92
C LEU A 13 22.87 6.23 19.17
N GLY A 14 23.70 7.25 19.42
CA GLY A 14 24.98 7.45 18.74
C GLY A 14 24.86 7.59 17.22
N THR A 15 23.76 8.15 16.73
CA THR A 15 23.37 8.11 15.30
C THR A 15 24.18 9.05 14.42
N SER A 16 24.92 10.01 14.97
CA SER A 16 25.70 10.99 14.21
C SER A 16 26.70 10.39 13.22
N ARG A 17 27.40 9.30 13.58
CA ARG A 17 28.38 8.65 12.68
C ARG A 17 27.71 7.90 11.53
N ALA A 18 26.63 7.17 11.82
CA ALA A 18 25.85 6.45 10.80
C ALA A 18 25.13 7.40 9.85
N ALA A 19 24.53 8.47 10.39
CA ALA A 19 23.87 9.50 9.61
C ALA A 19 24.86 10.19 8.66
N ARG A 20 26.06 10.54 9.15
CA ARG A 20 27.10 11.13 8.31
C ARG A 20 27.54 10.19 7.18
N SER A 21 27.76 8.92 7.50
CA SER A 21 28.13 7.91 6.49
C SER A 21 27.04 7.68 5.43
N ALA A 22 25.76 7.83 5.79
CA ALA A 22 24.65 7.73 4.85
C ALA A 22 24.56 8.95 3.93
N VAL A 23 24.81 10.15 4.47
CA VAL A 23 24.79 11.41 3.70
C VAL A 23 25.97 11.51 2.75
N ASP A 24 27.16 11.08 3.17
CA ASP A 24 28.38 11.12 2.35
C ASP A 24 28.40 10.01 1.27
N LYS A 25 27.31 9.24 1.12
CA LYS A 25 27.21 8.14 0.17
C LYS A 25 27.00 8.66 -1.25
N VAL A 26 27.98 8.42 -2.12
CA VAL A 26 27.89 8.75 -3.55
C VAL A 26 27.17 7.63 -4.30
N PHE A 27 26.19 8.01 -5.12
CA PHE A 27 25.46 7.10 -6.00
C PHE A 27 25.87 7.35 -7.48
N PRO A 28 26.03 6.30 -8.30
CA PRO A 28 26.28 6.46 -9.73
C PRO A 28 25.07 7.05 -10.47
N ASP A 29 25.31 7.80 -11.54
CA ASP A 29 24.30 8.56 -12.30
C ASP A 29 23.79 7.84 -13.56
N HIS A 30 24.17 6.58 -13.77
CA HIS A 30 23.74 5.83 -14.93
C HIS A 30 22.26 5.41 -14.81
N TRP A 31 21.48 5.64 -15.86
CA TRP A 31 20.01 5.45 -15.88
C TRP A 31 19.54 4.08 -15.39
N SER A 32 20.32 3.03 -15.65
CA SER A 32 19.98 1.65 -15.25
C SER A 32 19.97 1.46 -13.73
N PHE A 33 20.67 2.28 -12.95
CA PHE A 33 20.61 2.21 -11.48
C PHE A 33 19.24 2.63 -10.92
N LEU A 34 18.48 3.45 -11.65
CA LEU A 34 17.13 3.89 -11.25
C LEU A 34 16.08 2.77 -11.41
N LEU A 35 16.37 1.70 -12.14
CA LEU A 35 15.43 0.58 -12.31
C LEU A 35 15.09 -0.10 -10.97
N GLY A 36 16.08 -0.19 -10.07
CA GLY A 36 15.85 -0.70 -8.71
C GLY A 36 14.96 0.22 -7.88
N GLU A 37 15.11 1.54 -8.04
CA GLU A 37 14.24 2.50 -7.37
C GLU A 37 12.80 2.43 -7.87
N ILE A 38 12.57 2.23 -9.17
CA ILE A 38 11.23 2.01 -9.72
C ILE A 38 10.58 0.79 -9.04
N ALA A 39 11.30 -0.32 -8.91
CA ALA A 39 10.78 -1.49 -8.21
C ALA A 39 10.45 -1.20 -6.74
N LEU A 40 11.31 -0.45 -6.04
CA LEU A 40 11.09 -0.06 -4.64
C LEU A 40 9.87 0.87 -4.50
N TYR A 41 9.73 1.87 -5.36
CA TYR A 41 8.60 2.80 -5.34
C TYR A 41 7.29 2.09 -5.68
N SER A 42 7.29 1.20 -6.69
CA SER A 42 6.13 0.35 -6.99
C SER A 42 5.77 -0.54 -5.80
N PHE A 43 6.74 -1.13 -5.11
CA PHE A 43 6.49 -1.92 -3.91
C PHE A 43 5.85 -1.10 -2.79
N ILE A 44 6.29 0.15 -2.57
CA ILE A 44 5.67 1.06 -1.60
C ILE A 44 4.21 1.35 -1.99
N VAL A 45 3.95 1.61 -3.27
CA VAL A 45 2.58 1.83 -3.78
C VAL A 45 1.71 0.59 -3.55
N LEU A 46 2.21 -0.61 -3.86
CA LEU A 46 1.51 -1.87 -3.61
C LEU A 46 1.22 -2.07 -2.13
N LEU A 47 2.15 -1.76 -1.24
CA LEU A 47 1.97 -1.91 0.20
C LEU A 47 0.86 -0.96 0.71
N LEU A 48 0.90 0.31 0.33
CA LEU A 48 -0.08 1.30 0.75
C LEU A 48 -1.48 0.98 0.23
N THR A 49 -1.60 0.68 -1.06
CA THR A 49 -2.88 0.32 -1.69
C THR A 49 -3.39 -1.04 -1.19
N GLY A 50 -2.50 -2.01 -0.99
CA GLY A 50 -2.82 -3.33 -0.45
C GLY A 50 -3.40 -3.24 0.95
N ILE A 51 -2.79 -2.46 1.85
CA ILE A 51 -3.32 -2.22 3.21
C ILE A 51 -4.74 -1.62 3.13
N PHE A 52 -4.99 -0.70 2.21
CA PHE A 52 -6.35 -0.18 2.03
C PHE A 52 -7.33 -1.27 1.60
N LEU A 53 -6.95 -2.14 0.65
CA LEU A 53 -7.80 -3.22 0.17
C LEU A 53 -8.09 -4.28 1.25
N THR A 54 -7.11 -4.60 2.10
CA THR A 54 -7.29 -5.62 3.16
C THR A 54 -8.29 -5.21 4.24
N ILE A 55 -8.55 -3.91 4.43
CA ILE A 55 -9.56 -3.42 5.38
C ILE A 55 -10.97 -3.84 4.96
N TRP A 56 -11.23 -3.98 3.65
CA TRP A 56 -12.56 -4.23 3.10
C TRP A 56 -12.73 -5.60 2.45
N PHE A 57 -11.64 -6.24 2.05
CA PHE A 57 -11.66 -7.56 1.43
C PHE A 57 -11.99 -8.65 2.45
N LYS A 58 -12.90 -9.56 2.10
CA LYS A 58 -13.28 -10.70 2.93
C LYS A 58 -12.77 -12.02 2.33
N PRO A 59 -11.74 -12.66 2.90
CA PRO A 59 -11.12 -13.85 2.31
C PRO A 59 -11.91 -15.14 2.66
N SER A 60 -13.12 -15.28 2.12
CA SER A 60 -14.02 -16.41 2.40
C SER A 60 -14.62 -16.98 1.11
N MET A 61 -14.68 -18.30 1.03
CA MET A 61 -15.33 -19.05 -0.06
C MET A 61 -16.75 -19.49 0.30
N ALA A 62 -17.31 -18.98 1.40
CA ALA A 62 -18.71 -19.20 1.72
C ALA A 62 -19.59 -18.66 0.59
N GLU A 63 -20.55 -19.46 0.16
CA GLU A 63 -21.51 -19.09 -0.87
C GLU A 63 -22.58 -18.18 -0.27
N ILE A 64 -22.73 -17.00 -0.85
CA ILE A 64 -23.72 -15.99 -0.46
C ILE A 64 -24.48 -15.51 -1.68
N GLU A 65 -25.71 -15.05 -1.47
CA GLU A 65 -26.48 -14.36 -2.50
C GLU A 65 -26.07 -12.87 -2.53
N TYR A 66 -25.75 -12.34 -3.71
CA TYR A 66 -25.30 -10.96 -3.84
C TYR A 66 -26.47 -9.96 -3.78
N GLU A 67 -26.43 -9.07 -2.79
CA GLU A 67 -27.45 -8.04 -2.55
C GLU A 67 -26.91 -6.60 -2.72
N GLY A 68 -25.74 -6.45 -3.37
CA GLY A 68 -25.08 -5.15 -3.50
C GLY A 68 -25.66 -4.21 -4.56
N THR A 69 -24.94 -3.13 -4.86
CA THR A 69 -25.39 -2.06 -5.77
C THR A 69 -25.32 -2.47 -7.25
N TYR A 70 -24.47 -3.44 -7.61
CA TYR A 70 -24.29 -3.87 -9.00
C TYR A 70 -25.45 -4.74 -9.48
N GLN A 71 -26.44 -4.13 -10.13
CA GLN A 71 -27.72 -4.77 -10.47
C GLN A 71 -27.60 -6.07 -11.27
N LEU A 72 -26.63 -6.15 -12.19
CA LEU A 72 -26.47 -7.30 -13.08
C LEU A 72 -26.08 -8.60 -12.36
N MET A 73 -25.60 -8.51 -11.12
CA MET A 73 -25.23 -9.69 -10.33
C MET A 73 -26.15 -9.90 -9.12
N ARG A 74 -27.20 -9.09 -8.95
CA ARG A 74 -28.11 -9.20 -7.80
C ARG A 74 -28.89 -10.51 -7.85
N GLY A 75 -28.96 -11.19 -6.70
CA GLY A 75 -29.63 -12.49 -6.57
C GLY A 75 -28.83 -13.69 -7.08
N LEU A 76 -27.58 -13.47 -7.53
CA LEU A 76 -26.71 -14.57 -7.96
C LEU A 76 -25.89 -15.11 -6.77
N PRO A 77 -25.75 -16.44 -6.65
CA PRO A 77 -24.85 -17.03 -5.68
C PRO A 77 -23.39 -16.82 -6.10
N MET A 78 -22.56 -16.39 -5.15
CA MET A 78 -21.13 -16.18 -5.35
C MET A 78 -20.35 -16.35 -4.05
N SER A 79 -19.03 -16.44 -4.13
CA SER A 79 -18.19 -16.44 -2.92
C SER A 79 -18.23 -15.07 -2.22
N GLU A 80 -18.16 -15.07 -0.90
CA GLU A 80 -18.03 -13.84 -0.11
C GLU A 80 -16.79 -13.01 -0.52
N ALA A 81 -15.71 -13.67 -0.95
CA ALA A 81 -14.54 -13.02 -1.54
C ALA A 81 -14.87 -12.25 -2.83
N PHE A 82 -15.66 -12.83 -3.73
CA PHE A 82 -16.06 -12.15 -4.95
C PHE A 82 -17.04 -11.02 -4.66
N ALA A 83 -18.00 -11.23 -3.76
CA ALA A 83 -18.94 -10.19 -3.33
C ALA A 83 -18.23 -8.98 -2.69
N SER A 84 -17.26 -9.20 -1.80
CA SER A 84 -16.46 -8.11 -1.20
C SER A 84 -15.58 -7.40 -2.22
N THR A 85 -15.13 -8.10 -3.28
CA THR A 85 -14.45 -7.48 -4.42
C THR A 85 -15.40 -6.56 -5.20
N LEU A 86 -16.65 -6.95 -5.44
CA LEU A 86 -17.64 -6.07 -6.07
C LEU A 86 -17.94 -4.84 -5.21
N ALA A 87 -18.06 -5.02 -3.88
CA ALA A 87 -18.26 -3.91 -2.96
C ALA A 87 -17.09 -2.90 -3.00
N LEU A 88 -15.85 -3.40 -3.05
CA LEU A 88 -14.66 -2.56 -3.30
C LEU A 88 -14.73 -1.76 -4.60
N SER A 89 -15.35 -2.28 -5.65
CA SER A 89 -15.50 -1.54 -6.92
C SER A 89 -16.58 -0.47 -6.87
N PHE A 90 -17.75 -0.82 -6.33
CA PHE A 90 -18.97 -0.06 -6.59
C PHE A 90 -19.51 0.68 -5.37
N ASP A 91 -19.21 0.19 -4.16
CA ASP A 91 -19.82 0.69 -2.92
C ASP A 91 -18.84 1.56 -2.11
N ILE A 92 -17.54 1.30 -2.22
CA ILE A 92 -16.49 2.05 -1.50
C ILE A 92 -16.00 3.21 -2.35
N ARG A 93 -16.08 4.43 -1.81
CA ARG A 93 -15.59 5.64 -2.47
C ARG A 93 -14.10 5.53 -2.78
N GLY A 94 -13.75 5.64 -4.06
CA GLY A 94 -12.37 5.48 -4.54
C GLY A 94 -11.85 4.04 -4.53
N GLY A 95 -12.66 3.05 -4.15
CA GLY A 95 -12.21 1.67 -4.03
C GLY A 95 -11.81 1.06 -5.39
N LEU A 96 -12.57 1.32 -6.46
CA LEU A 96 -12.19 0.91 -7.82
C LEU A 96 -10.83 1.49 -8.24
N LEU A 97 -10.61 2.78 -8.00
CA LEU A 97 -9.36 3.47 -8.34
C LEU A 97 -8.18 2.83 -7.61
N VAL A 98 -8.29 2.65 -6.28
CA VAL A 98 -7.22 2.04 -5.48
C VAL A 98 -6.92 0.62 -5.95
N ARG A 99 -7.95 -0.16 -6.28
CA ARG A 99 -7.76 -1.53 -6.79
C ARG A 99 -7.11 -1.56 -8.18
N GLN A 100 -7.41 -0.59 -9.04
CA GLN A 100 -6.76 -0.46 -10.35
C GLN A 100 -5.29 -0.04 -10.22
N ILE A 101 -4.95 0.82 -9.26
CA ILE A 101 -3.55 1.19 -8.98
C ILE A 101 -2.76 0.00 -8.40
N HIS A 102 -3.43 -0.87 -7.64
CA HIS A 102 -2.78 -2.03 -7.02
C HIS A 102 -2.51 -3.19 -8.00
N HIS A 103 -3.22 -3.27 -9.12
CA HIS A 103 -3.08 -4.32 -10.12
C HIS A 103 -1.97 -4.00 -11.13
#